data_AF-R6VD29-F1
#
_entry.id   AF-R6VD29-F1
#
_cell.length_a   1.000
_cell.length_b   1.000
_cell.length_c   1.000
_cell.angle_alpha   90.00
_cell.angle_beta   90.00
_cell.angle_gamma   90.00
#
_symmetry.space_group_name_H-M   'P 1'
#
loop_
_entity.id
_entity.type
_entity.pdbx_description
1 polymer ?
#
loop_
_entity_poly.entity_id
_entity_poly.type
_entity_poly.pdbx_seq_one_letter_code
_entity_poly.pdbx_strand_id
1 'polypeptide(L)'
;MVAVVIMAETLLSENNFAFRNGYKIKDNQEILACAVGNIASALVGCCPVNGSISRTSMNDQYGGRTQMVSVTAGIAMILLLLFGTGFIGYLPVPVLTAIVISALMKVVELDLAARLFRVSRNEFYIFLAAFFAVLLLGTIYGVIIGIILSFIAVVLKATNPPRAFLGVIPGRDGFYDCSKNRHAHEIEHVVIYRFSESLFFANVKTFQEDIENRISDETKMVIVDAGAMTSIDITAADRLEMMCERFAKQGIHFYITEHMSSVNEQMRQLGIGWMIEKGHVRRTITAALHDSGYLEPYTLKGYTVQKNGHIINISAETENTLEEFAWAFGDETVDQIEKRVHQVLDSIHCMPDWEEIAKQGIESSLKYWHGLGAIDEDEFLRRMEIHMDELPDKMADKDHRRIILGLLEKRRHHIREEIGREHPEILEKLQRRREKLEQRLEKQNPEGARRLHQWEQELRQKREESS
;
A
#
# COMPACT_ATOMS: atom_id res chain seq x y z
N MET A 1 -20.71 -28.61 12.20
CA MET A 1 -21.01 -27.64 13.28
C MET A 1 -20.26 -27.98 14.56
N VAL A 2 -20.51 -29.15 15.17
CA VAL A 2 -19.79 -29.58 16.39
C VAL A 2 -18.26 -29.55 16.20
N ALA A 3 -17.75 -30.03 15.06
CA ALA A 3 -16.33 -29.92 14.73
C ALA A 3 -15.80 -28.48 14.76
N VAL A 4 -16.52 -27.51 14.17
CA VAL A 4 -16.09 -26.10 14.15
C VAL A 4 -16.03 -25.51 15.56
N VAL A 5 -17.03 -25.80 16.39
CA VAL A 5 -17.07 -25.33 17.79
C VAL A 5 -15.93 -25.94 18.60
N ILE A 6 -15.73 -27.26 18.51
CA ILE A 6 -14.64 -27.97 19.18
C ILE A 6 -13.29 -27.38 18.77
N MET A 7 -13.09 -27.18 17.46
CA MET A 7 -11.84 -26.66 16.93
C MET A 7 -11.59 -25.21 17.34
N ALA A 8 -12.61 -24.35 17.27
CA ALA A 8 -12.50 -22.97 17.71
C ALA A 8 -12.18 -22.89 19.21
N GLU A 9 -12.89 -23.63 20.06
CA GLU A 9 -12.65 -23.66 21.51
C GLU A 9 -11.25 -24.17 21.84
N THR A 10 -10.85 -25.29 21.22
CA THR A 10 -9.58 -25.96 21.49
C THR A 10 -8.39 -25.10 21.04
N LEU A 11 -8.38 -24.61 19.80
CA LEU A 11 -7.28 -23.81 19.25
C LEU A 11 -7.15 -22.45 19.96
N LEU A 12 -8.27 -21.81 20.34
CA LEU A 12 -8.23 -20.54 21.08
C LEU A 12 -7.60 -20.74 22.47
N SER A 13 -8.02 -21.79 23.17
CA SER A 13 -7.46 -22.13 24.48
C SER A 13 -5.98 -22.47 24.39
N GLU A 14 -5.60 -23.31 23.43
CA GLU A 14 -4.24 -23.77 23.22
C GLU A 14 -3.29 -22.61 22.91
N ASN A 15 -3.68 -21.71 22.00
CA ASN A 15 -2.90 -20.51 21.70
C ASN A 15 -2.74 -19.59 22.91
N ASN A 16 -3.77 -19.45 23.76
CA ASN A 16 -3.67 -18.68 25.00
C ASN A 16 -2.64 -19.28 25.96
N PHE A 17 -2.68 -20.60 26.17
CA PHE A 17 -1.68 -21.29 27.00
C PHE A 17 -0.27 -21.25 26.40
N ALA A 18 -0.14 -21.41 25.09
CA ALA A 18 1.13 -21.30 24.38
C ALA A 18 1.77 -19.93 24.55
N PHE A 19 0.98 -18.88 24.40
CA PHE A 19 1.41 -17.51 24.62
C PHE A 19 1.85 -17.29 26.08
N ARG A 20 1.06 -17.76 27.05
CA ARG A 20 1.37 -17.62 28.49
C ARG A 20 2.64 -18.37 28.92
N ASN A 21 2.88 -19.55 28.35
CA ASN A 21 3.97 -20.44 28.73
C ASN A 21 5.19 -20.37 27.78
N GLY A 22 5.14 -19.52 26.74
CA GLY A 22 6.27 -19.24 25.86
C GLY A 22 6.65 -20.36 24.89
N TYR A 23 5.71 -21.25 24.54
CA TYR A 23 5.94 -22.32 23.56
C TYR A 23 5.20 -22.05 22.24
N LYS A 24 5.64 -22.71 21.17
CA LYS A 24 5.02 -22.60 19.83
C LYS A 24 4.09 -23.77 19.58
N ILE A 25 2.93 -23.48 18.99
CA ILE A 25 1.97 -24.48 18.52
C ILE A 25 2.01 -24.55 16.99
N LYS A 26 1.71 -25.73 16.45
CA LYS A 26 1.47 -25.95 15.03
C LYS A 26 -0.01 -26.29 14.82
N ASP A 27 -0.80 -25.33 14.37
CA ASP A 27 -2.26 -25.49 14.26
C ASP A 27 -2.66 -26.72 13.42
N ASN A 28 -1.98 -26.97 12.30
CA ASN A 28 -2.23 -28.15 11.45
C ASN A 28 -2.03 -29.48 12.20
N GLN A 29 -1.10 -29.53 13.15
CA GLN A 29 -0.84 -30.72 13.95
C GLN A 29 -1.91 -30.90 15.03
N GLU A 30 -2.36 -29.82 15.66
CA GLU A 30 -3.47 -29.88 16.63
C GLU A 30 -4.80 -30.23 15.98
N ILE A 31 -5.05 -29.73 14.77
CA ILE A 31 -6.19 -30.12 13.93
C ILE A 31 -6.17 -31.63 13.68
N LEU A 32 -5.01 -32.18 13.29
CA LEU A 32 -4.87 -33.61 13.06
C LEU A 32 -5.04 -34.42 14.36
N ALA A 33 -4.47 -33.96 15.48
CA ALA A 33 -4.61 -34.61 16.77
C ALA A 33 -6.07 -34.65 17.25
N CYS A 34 -6.80 -33.54 17.13
CA CYS A 34 -8.24 -33.47 17.40
C CYS A 34 -9.04 -34.41 16.50
N ALA A 35 -8.71 -34.49 15.21
CA ALA A 35 -9.39 -35.38 14.27
C ALA A 35 -9.17 -36.85 14.64
N VAL A 36 -7.93 -37.26 14.87
CA VAL A 36 -7.59 -38.64 15.27
C VAL A 36 -8.22 -39.00 16.61
N GLY A 37 -8.19 -38.09 17.59
CA GLY A 37 -8.83 -38.28 18.89
C GLY A 37 -10.34 -38.49 18.78
N ASN A 38 -11.02 -37.73 17.91
CA ASN A 38 -12.46 -37.88 17.69
C ASN A 38 -12.81 -39.16 16.90
N ILE A 39 -11.97 -39.60 15.96
CA ILE A 39 -12.14 -40.91 15.29
C ILE A 39 -12.01 -42.04 16.30
N ALA A 40 -10.99 -42.00 17.16
CA ALA A 40 -10.80 -43.00 18.21
C ALA A 40 -11.99 -43.01 19.19
N SER A 41 -12.49 -41.84 19.59
CA SER A 41 -13.70 -41.72 20.41
C SER A 41 -14.94 -42.33 19.75
N ALA A 42 -15.12 -42.12 18.44
CA ALA A 42 -16.25 -42.66 17.70
C ALA A 42 -16.25 -44.20 17.66
N LEU A 43 -15.07 -44.83 17.55
CA LEU A 43 -14.94 -46.30 17.57
C LEU A 43 -15.37 -46.94 18.90
N VAL A 44 -15.32 -46.19 20.00
CA VAL A 44 -15.70 -46.64 21.34
C VAL A 44 -17.12 -46.16 21.72
N GLY A 45 -17.83 -45.49 20.80
CA GLY A 45 -19.16 -44.92 21.04
C GLY A 45 -19.17 -43.72 21.98
N CYS A 46 -18.02 -43.03 22.13
CA CYS A 46 -17.90 -41.83 22.95
C CYS A 46 -18.46 -40.60 22.23
N CYS A 47 -18.94 -39.62 22.99
CA CYS A 47 -19.31 -38.31 22.46
C CYS A 47 -18.08 -37.57 21.88
N PRO A 48 -18.28 -36.57 20.99
CA PRO A 48 -17.20 -35.73 20.50
C PRO A 48 -16.36 -35.12 21.63
N VAL A 49 -15.05 -35.16 21.48
CA VAL A 49 -14.06 -34.72 22.47
C VAL A 49 -13.39 -33.43 22.05
N ASN A 50 -13.16 -32.53 23.02
CA ASN A 50 -12.51 -31.23 22.85
C ASN A 50 -11.37 -31.02 23.86
N GLY A 51 -10.57 -29.99 23.62
CA GLY A 51 -9.64 -29.45 24.61
C GLY A 51 -10.41 -28.80 25.76
N SER A 52 -10.07 -29.17 27.00
CA SER A 52 -10.78 -28.66 28.18
C SER A 52 -10.01 -27.53 28.84
N ILE A 53 -10.54 -26.31 28.73
CA ILE A 53 -9.96 -25.09 29.32
C ILE A 53 -9.80 -25.24 30.84
N SER A 54 -10.84 -25.71 31.52
CA SER A 54 -10.86 -25.86 32.97
C SER A 54 -9.80 -26.86 33.48
N ARG A 55 -9.71 -28.05 32.86
CA ARG A 55 -8.71 -29.07 33.23
C ARG A 55 -7.29 -28.62 32.94
N THR A 56 -7.09 -27.96 31.80
CA THR A 56 -5.76 -27.46 31.39
C THR A 56 -5.29 -26.31 32.29
N SER A 57 -6.18 -25.38 32.64
CA SER A 57 -5.90 -24.30 33.60
C SER A 57 -5.54 -24.84 34.99
N MET A 58 -6.24 -25.87 35.45
CA MET A 58 -5.94 -26.53 36.71
C MET A 58 -4.57 -27.23 36.65
N ASN A 59 -4.28 -27.96 35.58
CA ASN A 59 -2.98 -28.59 35.38
C ASN A 59 -1.81 -27.58 35.36
N ASP A 60 -1.98 -26.46 34.68
CA ASP A 60 -1.02 -25.37 34.61
C ASP A 60 -0.73 -24.78 36.01
N GLN A 61 -1.78 -24.56 36.81
CA GLN A 61 -1.66 -24.09 38.21
C GLN A 61 -0.88 -25.06 39.10
N TYR A 62 -1.00 -26.37 38.88
CA TYR A 62 -0.25 -27.39 39.62
C TYR A 62 1.14 -27.71 39.00
N GLY A 63 1.56 -26.95 37.99
CA GLY A 63 2.90 -27.06 37.39
C GLY A 63 3.08 -28.27 36.48
N GLY A 64 2.01 -28.82 35.89
CA GLY A 64 2.10 -29.94 34.97
C GLY A 64 2.73 -29.54 33.64
N ARG A 65 3.91 -30.11 33.32
CA ARG A 65 4.71 -29.73 32.14
C ARG A 65 4.69 -30.73 30.98
N THR A 66 4.12 -31.92 31.18
CA THR A 66 4.18 -33.01 30.19
C THR A 66 2.81 -33.65 29.97
N GLN A 67 2.63 -34.27 28.80
CA GLN A 67 1.40 -35.01 28.46
C GLN A 67 1.15 -36.23 29.36
N MET A 68 2.14 -36.65 30.16
CA MET A 68 1.97 -37.69 31.17
C MET A 68 0.85 -37.37 32.16
N VAL A 69 0.55 -36.08 32.40
CA VAL A 69 -0.58 -35.71 33.26
C VAL A 69 -1.89 -36.25 32.68
N SER A 70 -2.14 -36.07 31.38
CA SER A 70 -3.35 -36.58 30.73
C SER A 70 -3.43 -38.11 30.75
N VAL A 71 -2.30 -38.80 30.60
CA VAL A 71 -2.23 -40.27 30.69
C VAL A 71 -2.54 -40.75 32.12
N THR A 72 -1.90 -40.16 33.13
CA THR A 72 -2.16 -40.50 34.54
C THR A 72 -3.60 -40.21 34.94
N ALA A 73 -4.17 -39.09 34.49
CA ALA A 73 -5.58 -38.78 34.70
C ALA A 73 -6.50 -39.81 34.02
N GLY A 74 -6.17 -40.26 32.81
CA GLY A 74 -6.90 -41.32 32.12
C GLY A 74 -6.88 -42.66 32.87
N ILE A 75 -5.70 -43.08 33.35
CA ILE A 75 -5.55 -44.31 34.15
C ILE A 75 -6.31 -44.20 35.47
N ALA A 76 -6.20 -43.06 36.17
CA ALA A 76 -6.94 -42.81 37.40
C ALA A 76 -8.46 -42.87 37.19
N MET A 77 -8.95 -42.31 36.08
CA MET A 77 -10.37 -42.41 35.70
C MET A 77 -10.79 -43.85 35.43
N ILE A 78 -9.97 -44.67 34.75
CA ILE A 78 -10.26 -46.09 34.52
C ILE A 78 -10.37 -46.84 35.86
N LEU A 79 -9.39 -46.65 36.76
CA LEU A 79 -9.41 -47.28 38.09
C LEU A 79 -10.63 -46.85 38.90
N LEU A 80 -10.97 -45.56 38.88
CA LEU A 80 -12.15 -45.05 39.58
C LEU A 80 -13.45 -45.63 39.03
N LEU A 81 -13.57 -45.81 37.71
CA LEU A 81 -14.77 -46.41 37.11
C LEU A 81 -14.85 -47.92 37.36
N LEU A 82 -13.73 -48.64 37.45
CA LEU A 82 -13.74 -50.08 37.74
C LEU A 82 -14.03 -50.38 39.21
N PHE A 83 -13.48 -49.59 40.15
CA PHE A 83 -13.54 -49.90 41.59
C PHE A 83 -14.44 -48.93 42.39
N GLY A 84 -14.65 -47.70 41.90
CA GLY A 84 -15.30 -46.61 42.62
C GLY A 84 -16.73 -46.28 42.16
N THR A 85 -17.26 -46.93 41.12
CA THR A 85 -18.60 -46.65 40.58
C THR A 85 -19.71 -46.74 41.63
N GLY A 86 -19.60 -47.68 42.59
CA GLY A 86 -20.55 -47.78 43.70
C GLY A 86 -20.60 -46.53 44.58
N PHE A 87 -19.47 -45.83 44.76
CA PHE A 87 -19.40 -44.60 45.56
C PHE A 87 -19.93 -43.38 44.82
N ILE A 88 -19.78 -43.33 43.50
CA ILE A 88 -20.25 -42.21 42.67
C ILE A 88 -21.77 -42.04 42.79
N GLY A 89 -22.52 -43.13 42.93
CA GLY A 89 -23.97 -43.09 43.11
C GLY A 89 -24.45 -42.39 44.39
N TYR A 90 -23.58 -42.22 45.39
CA TYR A 90 -23.92 -41.53 46.65
C TYR A 90 -23.67 -40.02 46.61
N LEU A 91 -23.08 -39.49 45.53
CA LEU A 91 -22.78 -38.06 45.43
C LEU A 91 -24.08 -37.24 45.27
N PRO A 92 -24.40 -36.33 46.20
CA PRO A 92 -25.57 -35.48 46.07
C PRO A 92 -25.42 -34.50 44.90
N VAL A 93 -26.49 -34.32 44.12
CA VAL A 93 -26.54 -33.35 43.01
C VAL A 93 -26.05 -31.94 43.41
N PRO A 94 -26.38 -31.39 44.61
CA PRO A 94 -25.88 -30.08 45.02
C PRO A 94 -24.35 -29.97 45.06
N VAL A 95 -23.64 -31.06 45.39
CA VAL A 95 -22.17 -31.08 45.43
C VAL A 95 -21.62 -30.97 44.01
N LEU A 96 -22.17 -31.71 43.04
CA LEU A 96 -21.79 -31.59 41.63
C LEU A 96 -22.08 -30.19 41.10
N THR A 97 -23.25 -29.63 41.40
CA THR A 97 -23.62 -28.26 40.98
C THR A 97 -22.65 -27.22 41.54
N ALA A 98 -22.27 -27.33 42.81
CA ALA A 98 -21.30 -26.43 43.43
C ALA A 98 -19.92 -26.51 42.77
N ILE A 99 -19.45 -27.71 42.41
CA ILE A 99 -18.20 -27.91 41.68
C ILE A 99 -18.25 -27.25 40.31
N VAL A 100 -19.35 -27.43 39.56
CA VAL A 100 -19.52 -26.82 38.23
C VAL A 100 -19.56 -25.29 38.32
N ILE A 101 -20.36 -24.72 39.23
CA ILE A 101 -20.43 -23.26 39.43
C ILE A 101 -19.06 -22.72 39.82
N SER A 102 -18.35 -23.38 40.75
CA SER A 102 -17.01 -22.98 41.17
C SER A 102 -16.00 -22.99 40.02
N ALA A 103 -16.07 -23.97 39.12
CA ALA A 103 -15.20 -24.06 37.96
C ALA A 103 -15.48 -22.93 36.94
N LEU A 104 -16.75 -22.56 36.77
CA LEU A 104 -17.18 -21.56 35.79
C LEU A 104 -17.02 -20.12 36.27
N MET A 105 -17.04 -19.85 37.58
CA MET A 105 -16.87 -18.48 38.11
C MET A 105 -15.59 -17.79 37.64
N LYS A 106 -14.50 -18.55 37.44
CA LYS A 106 -13.22 -18.00 36.94
C LYS A 106 -13.17 -17.78 35.42
N VAL A 107 -14.14 -18.31 34.68
CA VAL A 107 -14.21 -18.20 33.21
C VAL A 107 -15.04 -16.98 32.79
N VAL A 108 -15.90 -16.45 33.67
CA VAL A 108 -16.71 -15.28 33.37
C VAL A 108 -15.85 -14.01 33.45
N GLU A 109 -15.43 -13.51 32.29
CA GLU A 109 -14.61 -12.29 32.17
C GLU A 109 -15.48 -11.02 32.08
N LEU A 110 -16.08 -10.60 33.19
CA LEU A 110 -16.90 -9.36 33.23
C LEU A 110 -16.08 -8.10 32.89
N ASP A 111 -14.79 -8.10 33.21
CA ASP A 111 -13.89 -6.99 32.91
C ASP A 111 -13.72 -6.76 31.40
N LEU A 112 -13.74 -7.83 30.60
CA LEU A 112 -13.65 -7.75 29.15
C LEU A 112 -14.87 -7.02 28.58
N ALA A 113 -16.08 -7.36 29.05
CA ALA A 113 -17.30 -6.70 28.62
C ALA A 113 -17.30 -5.20 28.97
N ALA A 114 -16.85 -4.84 30.18
CA ALA A 114 -16.71 -3.45 30.60
C ALA A 114 -15.68 -2.67 29.75
N ARG A 115 -14.56 -3.31 29.41
CA ARG A 115 -13.54 -2.72 28.54
C ARG A 115 -14.07 -2.50 27.12
N LEU A 116 -14.78 -3.48 26.58
CA LEU A 116 -15.36 -3.42 25.24
C LEU A 116 -16.35 -2.26 25.13
N PHE A 117 -17.21 -2.07 26.13
CA PHE A 117 -18.14 -0.94 26.20
C PHE A 117 -17.45 0.43 26.17
N ARG A 118 -16.28 0.55 26.80
CA ARG A 118 -15.50 1.81 26.83
C ARG A 118 -14.74 2.08 25.52
N VAL A 119 -14.23 1.03 24.87
CA VAL A 119 -13.36 1.16 23.69
C VAL A 119 -14.15 1.17 22.39
N SER A 120 -15.08 0.23 22.20
CA SER A 120 -15.82 0.04 20.96
C SER A 120 -17.25 -0.40 21.25
N ARG A 121 -18.20 0.54 21.15
CA ARG A 121 -19.62 0.25 21.36
C ARG A 121 -20.14 -0.78 20.37
N ASN A 122 -19.66 -0.75 19.12
CA ASN A 122 -20.07 -1.73 18.11
C ASN A 122 -19.65 -3.15 18.49
N GLU A 123 -18.41 -3.34 18.93
CA GLU A 123 -17.94 -4.66 19.39
C GLU A 123 -18.70 -5.12 20.63
N PHE A 124 -19.05 -4.19 21.53
CA PHE A 124 -19.89 -4.51 22.69
C PHE A 124 -21.29 -5.01 22.30
N TYR A 125 -21.95 -4.37 21.32
CA TYR A 125 -23.26 -4.84 20.86
C TYR A 125 -23.16 -6.21 20.17
N ILE A 126 -22.09 -6.48 19.42
CA ILE A 126 -21.85 -7.81 18.83
C ILE A 126 -21.67 -8.86 19.93
N PHE A 127 -20.87 -8.56 20.95
CA PHE A 127 -20.69 -9.42 22.11
C PHE A 127 -22.02 -9.72 22.82
N LEU A 128 -22.83 -8.68 23.07
CA LEU A 128 -24.12 -8.83 23.73
C LEU A 128 -25.11 -9.64 22.89
N ALA A 129 -25.14 -9.40 21.58
CA ALA A 129 -25.96 -10.17 20.65
C ALA A 129 -25.55 -11.64 20.62
N ALA A 130 -24.25 -11.95 20.58
CA ALA A 130 -23.74 -13.32 20.66
C ALA A 130 -24.09 -13.98 22.00
N PHE A 131 -23.95 -13.25 23.12
CA PHE A 131 -24.32 -13.71 24.45
C PHE A 131 -25.80 -14.11 24.54
N PHE A 132 -26.71 -13.22 24.13
CA PHE A 132 -28.15 -13.52 24.14
C PHE A 132 -28.52 -14.59 23.12
N ALA A 133 -27.84 -14.65 21.98
CA ALA A 133 -28.06 -15.71 21.00
C ALA A 133 -27.73 -17.09 21.59
N VAL A 134 -26.62 -17.23 22.31
CA VAL A 134 -26.29 -18.47 23.03
C VAL A 134 -27.31 -18.79 24.11
N LEU A 135 -27.73 -17.79 24.88
CA LEU A 135 -28.68 -17.97 26.00
C LEU A 135 -30.07 -18.42 25.52
N LEU A 136 -30.56 -17.86 24.41
CA LEU A 136 -31.93 -18.07 23.93
C LEU A 136 -32.05 -19.20 22.90
N LEU A 137 -31.06 -19.35 22.01
CA LEU A 137 -31.09 -20.29 20.89
C LEU A 137 -30.19 -21.52 21.12
N GLY A 138 -29.40 -21.52 22.20
CA GLY A 138 -28.42 -22.55 22.50
C GLY A 138 -27.05 -22.27 21.87
N THR A 139 -26.04 -23.03 22.31
CA THR A 139 -24.62 -22.80 21.98
C THR A 139 -24.33 -22.89 20.48
N ILE A 140 -24.88 -23.88 19.79
CA ILE A 140 -24.61 -24.10 18.35
C ILE A 140 -25.05 -22.90 17.53
N TYR A 141 -26.32 -22.47 17.69
CA TYR A 141 -26.87 -21.34 16.94
C TYR A 141 -26.25 -20.01 17.38
N GLY A 142 -26.01 -19.83 18.68
CA GLY A 142 -25.38 -18.63 19.21
C GLY A 142 -23.97 -18.39 18.66
N VAL A 143 -23.14 -19.43 18.55
CA VAL A 143 -21.80 -19.32 17.96
C VAL A 143 -21.87 -18.95 16.48
N ILE A 144 -22.78 -19.54 15.70
CA ILE A 144 -22.95 -19.21 14.28
C ILE A 144 -23.33 -17.75 14.11
N ILE A 145 -24.30 -17.27 14.89
CA ILE A 145 -24.73 -15.87 14.87
C ILE A 145 -23.54 -14.96 15.24
N GLY A 146 -22.77 -15.31 16.27
CA GLY A 146 -21.57 -14.57 16.66
C GLY A 146 -20.53 -14.46 15.53
N ILE A 147 -20.25 -15.57 14.82
CA ILE A 147 -19.33 -15.59 13.69
C ILE A 147 -19.83 -14.71 12.55
N ILE A 148 -21.11 -14.84 12.19
CA ILE A 148 -21.71 -14.03 11.11
C ILE A 148 -21.67 -12.54 11.47
N LEU A 149 -22.05 -12.17 12.69
CA LEU A 149 -22.01 -10.78 13.15
C LEU A 149 -20.58 -10.22 13.13
N SER A 150 -19.60 -11.03 13.57
CA SER A 150 -18.19 -10.64 13.54
C SER A 150 -17.71 -10.41 12.11
N PHE A 151 -18.06 -11.31 11.18
CA PHE A 151 -17.74 -11.17 9.76
C PHE A 151 -18.38 -9.91 9.16
N ILE A 152 -19.67 -9.69 9.40
CA ILE A 152 -20.37 -8.47 8.97
C ILE A 152 -19.67 -7.22 9.50
N ALA A 153 -19.26 -7.21 10.77
CA ALA A 153 -18.60 -6.07 11.37
C ALA A 153 -17.24 -5.76 10.72
N VAL A 154 -16.46 -6.80 10.39
CA VAL A 154 -15.21 -6.66 9.64
C VAL A 154 -15.48 -6.09 8.25
N VAL A 155 -16.47 -6.62 7.53
CA VAL A 155 -16.86 -6.13 6.20
C VAL A 155 -17.29 -4.66 6.27
N LEU A 156 -18.16 -4.31 7.20
CA LEU A 156 -18.62 -2.93 7.39
C LEU A 156 -17.46 -1.97 7.69
N LYS A 157 -16.51 -2.41 8.51
CA LYS A 157 -15.29 -1.62 8.80
C LYS A 157 -14.44 -1.42 7.55
N ALA A 158 -14.26 -2.44 6.73
CA ALA A 158 -13.53 -2.35 5.47
C ALA A 158 -14.26 -1.49 4.41
N THR A 159 -15.60 -1.46 4.45
CA THR A 159 -16.39 -0.67 3.48
C THR A 159 -16.33 0.84 3.71
N ASN A 160 -16.04 1.30 4.93
CA ASN A 160 -16.00 2.71 5.28
C ASN A 160 -14.66 3.07 5.97
N PRO A 161 -13.56 3.08 5.20
CA PRO A 161 -12.25 3.33 5.75
C PRO A 161 -12.06 4.80 6.16
N PRO A 162 -11.06 5.11 6.99
CA PRO A 162 -10.67 6.48 7.25
C PRO A 162 -10.36 7.23 5.96
N ARG A 163 -11.01 8.37 5.80
CA ARG A 163 -10.97 9.22 4.60
C ARG A 163 -10.96 10.68 5.01
N ALA A 164 -10.27 11.51 4.25
CA ALA A 164 -10.14 12.93 4.55
C ALA A 164 -9.89 13.74 3.28
N PHE A 165 -10.37 14.98 3.27
CA PHE A 165 -9.92 15.97 2.30
C PHE A 165 -8.70 16.68 2.87
N LEU A 166 -7.66 16.79 2.04
CA LEU A 166 -6.39 17.38 2.43
C LEU A 166 -6.25 18.81 1.94
N GLY A 167 -5.47 19.58 2.69
CA GLY A 167 -5.04 20.93 2.36
C GLY A 167 -3.64 21.20 2.86
N VAL A 168 -3.16 22.42 2.64
CA VAL A 168 -1.81 22.85 3.01
C VAL A 168 -1.90 23.79 4.21
N ILE A 169 -0.92 23.70 5.12
CA ILE A 169 -0.74 24.66 6.19
C ILE A 169 0.39 25.60 5.77
N PRO A 170 0.15 26.91 5.61
CA PRO A 170 1.20 27.86 5.25
C PRO A 170 2.43 27.75 6.17
N GLY A 171 3.61 27.57 5.59
CA GLY A 171 4.88 27.43 6.33
C GLY A 171 5.17 26.04 6.90
N ARG A 172 4.39 25.02 6.53
CA ARG A 172 4.70 23.61 6.84
C ARG A 172 4.63 22.77 5.58
N ASP A 173 5.57 21.83 5.47
CA ASP A 173 5.60 20.89 4.37
C ASP A 173 4.51 19.83 4.53
N GLY A 174 3.93 19.43 3.40
CA GLY A 174 2.99 18.32 3.30
C GLY A 174 1.50 18.68 3.33
N PHE A 175 0.68 17.62 3.23
CA PHE A 175 -0.76 17.70 3.09
C PHE A 175 -1.49 17.19 4.34
N TYR A 176 -2.38 18.02 4.88
CA TYR A 176 -2.99 17.85 6.18
C TYR A 176 -4.51 17.76 6.08
N ASP A 177 -5.12 16.94 6.94
CA ASP A 177 -6.57 16.77 7.03
C ASP A 177 -7.27 18.08 7.45
N CYS A 178 -8.06 18.66 6.54
CA CYS A 178 -8.81 19.90 6.75
C CYS A 178 -9.88 19.79 7.84
N SER A 179 -10.41 18.59 8.09
CA SER A 179 -11.44 18.39 9.12
C SER A 179 -10.88 18.43 10.55
N LYS A 180 -9.60 18.05 10.71
CA LYS A 180 -8.91 17.99 12.01
C LYS A 180 -8.06 19.23 12.28
N ASN A 181 -7.53 19.86 11.23
CA ASN A 181 -6.64 21.00 11.34
C ASN A 181 -7.31 22.27 10.83
N ARG A 182 -7.66 23.18 11.75
CA ARG A 182 -8.29 24.48 11.42
C ARG A 182 -7.42 25.40 10.55
N HIS A 183 -6.10 25.17 10.54
CA HIS A 183 -5.13 25.95 9.77
C HIS A 183 -4.79 25.31 8.41
N ALA A 184 -5.34 24.15 8.09
CA ALA A 184 -5.18 23.53 6.78
C ALA A 184 -6.20 24.17 5.82
N HIS A 185 -5.70 24.72 4.73
CA HIS A 185 -6.49 25.36 3.70
C HIS A 185 -6.41 24.56 2.40
N GLU A 186 -7.54 24.43 1.71
CA GLU A 186 -7.59 23.76 0.41
C GLU A 186 -6.94 24.63 -0.66
N ILE A 187 -6.26 23.97 -1.60
CA ILE A 187 -5.72 24.63 -2.78
C ILE A 187 -6.89 25.02 -3.69
N GLU A 188 -6.83 26.22 -4.26
CA GLU A 188 -7.87 26.72 -5.15
C GLU A 188 -8.00 25.83 -6.39
N HIS A 189 -9.24 25.53 -6.81
CA HIS A 189 -9.55 24.64 -7.94
C HIS A 189 -9.05 23.18 -7.87
N VAL A 190 -8.42 22.77 -6.76
CA VAL A 190 -7.90 21.40 -6.56
C VAL A 190 -8.61 20.71 -5.40
N VAL A 191 -8.99 19.45 -5.60
CA VAL A 191 -9.50 18.58 -4.54
C VAL A 191 -8.48 17.49 -4.27
N ILE A 192 -7.93 17.43 -3.05
CA ILE A 192 -7.04 16.35 -2.63
C ILE A 192 -7.81 15.45 -1.67
N TYR A 193 -7.98 14.19 -2.02
CA TYR A 193 -8.76 13.22 -1.27
C TYR A 193 -7.91 12.02 -0.83
N ARG A 194 -7.77 11.82 0.47
CA ARG A 194 -7.08 10.66 1.05
C ARG A 194 -8.05 9.52 1.27
N PHE A 195 -7.74 8.37 0.69
CA PHE A 195 -8.46 7.12 0.90
C PHE A 195 -7.54 6.08 1.54
N SER A 196 -7.83 5.68 2.78
CA SER A 196 -6.88 4.91 3.59
C SER A 196 -7.12 3.40 3.60
N GLU A 197 -7.43 2.79 2.46
CA GLU A 197 -7.70 1.35 2.33
C GLU A 197 -7.56 0.89 0.87
N SER A 198 -7.46 -0.42 0.66
CA SER A 198 -7.62 -1.01 -0.67
C SER A 198 -8.98 -0.69 -1.29
N LEU A 199 -9.03 -0.53 -2.62
CA LEU A 199 -10.24 -0.21 -3.35
C LEU A 199 -10.86 -1.48 -3.93
N PHE A 200 -12.12 -1.75 -3.60
CA PHE A 200 -12.82 -2.94 -4.05
C PHE A 200 -14.32 -2.68 -4.21
N PHE A 201 -15.07 -3.67 -4.72
CA PHE A 201 -16.48 -3.53 -5.07
C PHE A 201 -17.35 -2.92 -3.96
N ALA A 202 -17.03 -3.16 -2.68
CA ALA A 202 -17.88 -2.76 -1.57
C ALA A 202 -17.67 -1.31 -1.13
N ASN A 203 -16.52 -0.69 -1.42
CA ASN A 203 -16.18 0.67 -0.99
C ASN A 203 -16.00 1.66 -2.16
N VAL A 204 -15.87 1.19 -3.40
CA VAL A 204 -15.66 2.07 -4.57
C VAL A 204 -16.80 3.06 -4.80
N LYS A 205 -18.04 2.68 -4.47
CA LYS A 205 -19.18 3.60 -4.55
C LYS A 205 -19.00 4.79 -3.61
N THR A 206 -18.56 4.54 -2.39
CA THR A 206 -18.33 5.56 -1.37
C THR A 206 -17.16 6.47 -1.75
N PHE A 207 -16.09 5.90 -2.30
CA PHE A 207 -14.98 6.63 -2.90
C PHE A 207 -15.46 7.59 -4.00
N GLN A 208 -16.28 7.07 -4.93
CA GLN A 208 -16.83 7.85 -6.03
C GLN A 208 -17.73 8.99 -5.52
N GLU A 209 -18.70 8.69 -4.66
CA GLU A 209 -19.65 9.68 -4.13
C GLU A 209 -18.95 10.81 -3.37
N ASP A 210 -17.89 10.53 -2.60
CA ASP A 210 -17.16 11.58 -1.87
C ASP A 210 -16.50 12.59 -2.80
N ILE A 211 -15.82 12.09 -3.83
CA ILE A 211 -15.12 12.92 -4.80
C ILE A 211 -16.16 13.76 -5.55
N GLU A 212 -17.23 13.12 -6.04
CA GLU A 212 -18.27 13.77 -6.83
C GLU A 212 -19.04 14.83 -6.04
N ASN A 213 -19.33 14.59 -4.76
CA ASN A 213 -20.00 15.57 -3.89
C ASN A 213 -19.12 16.78 -3.58
N ARG A 214 -17.79 16.65 -3.75
CA ARG A 214 -16.85 17.74 -3.47
C ARG A 214 -16.47 18.55 -4.70
N ILE A 215 -16.61 17.98 -5.89
CA ILE A 215 -16.38 18.68 -7.15
C ILE A 215 -17.39 19.83 -7.31
N SER A 216 -16.88 21.01 -7.64
CA SER A 216 -17.65 22.17 -8.07
C SER A 216 -17.33 22.52 -9.52
N ASP A 217 -18.12 23.41 -10.15
CA ASP A 217 -17.88 23.89 -11.53
C ASP A 217 -16.52 24.58 -11.71
N GLU A 218 -15.91 25.05 -10.63
CA GLU A 218 -14.59 25.67 -10.60
C GLU A 218 -13.45 24.66 -10.39
N THR A 219 -13.77 23.39 -10.15
CA THR A 219 -12.75 22.36 -9.90
C THR A 219 -12.08 21.99 -11.22
N LYS A 220 -10.75 22.08 -11.25
CA LYS A 220 -9.94 21.74 -12.42
C LYS A 220 -9.17 20.44 -12.22
N MET A 221 -8.99 20.02 -10.97
CA MET A 221 -8.12 18.89 -10.65
C MET A 221 -8.60 18.14 -9.42
N VAL A 222 -8.50 16.81 -9.48
CA VAL A 222 -8.76 15.88 -8.39
C VAL A 222 -7.53 14.98 -8.22
N ILE A 223 -6.96 14.99 -7.03
CA ILE A 223 -5.83 14.14 -6.64
C ILE A 223 -6.29 13.19 -5.55
N VAL A 224 -6.08 11.90 -5.77
CA VAL A 224 -6.34 10.87 -4.77
C VAL A 224 -5.02 10.49 -4.12
N ASP A 225 -4.90 10.78 -2.82
CA ASP A 225 -3.85 10.24 -1.97
C ASP A 225 -4.24 8.81 -1.59
N ALA A 226 -3.60 7.87 -2.27
CA ALA A 226 -3.81 6.44 -2.13
C ALA A 226 -2.66 5.76 -1.37
N GLY A 227 -1.99 6.48 -0.46
CA GLY A 227 -0.88 5.98 0.34
C GLY A 227 -1.10 4.65 1.08
N ALA A 228 -2.36 4.35 1.44
CA ALA A 228 -2.73 3.11 2.11
C ALA A 228 -3.47 2.11 1.20
N MET A 229 -3.56 2.39 -0.10
CA MET A 229 -4.12 1.47 -1.08
C MET A 229 -3.08 0.40 -1.43
N THR A 230 -3.36 -0.85 -1.06
CA THR A 230 -2.45 -1.99 -1.29
C THR A 230 -2.89 -2.87 -2.46
N SER A 231 -4.18 -2.85 -2.79
CA SER A 231 -4.78 -3.62 -3.88
C SER A 231 -6.01 -2.93 -4.48
N ILE A 232 -6.32 -3.28 -5.72
CA ILE A 232 -7.51 -2.89 -6.47
C ILE A 232 -8.17 -4.15 -7.05
N ASP A 233 -9.49 -4.28 -6.96
CA ASP A 233 -10.23 -5.34 -7.65
C ASP A 233 -10.76 -4.89 -9.02
N ILE A 234 -11.24 -5.84 -9.83
CA ILE A 234 -11.72 -5.57 -11.20
C ILE A 234 -12.90 -4.58 -11.23
N THR A 235 -13.83 -4.67 -10.26
CA THR A 235 -14.97 -3.76 -10.20
C THR A 235 -14.53 -2.33 -9.85
N ALA A 236 -13.53 -2.19 -8.99
CA ALA A 236 -12.94 -0.91 -8.66
C ALA A 236 -12.15 -0.33 -9.84
N ALA A 237 -11.42 -1.16 -10.58
CA ALA A 237 -10.70 -0.73 -11.79
C ALA A 237 -11.66 -0.16 -12.86
N ASP A 238 -12.73 -0.89 -13.19
CA ASP A 238 -13.75 -0.43 -14.15
C ASP A 238 -14.37 0.92 -13.71
N ARG A 239 -14.58 1.08 -12.39
CA ARG A 239 -15.13 2.32 -11.82
C ARG A 239 -14.15 3.49 -11.90
N LEU A 240 -12.87 3.25 -11.64
CA LEU A 240 -11.83 4.26 -11.80
C LEU A 240 -11.71 4.71 -13.26
N GLU A 241 -11.77 3.78 -14.20
CA GLU A 241 -11.76 4.10 -15.64
C GLU A 241 -12.97 4.98 -16.01
N MET A 242 -14.18 4.58 -15.62
CA MET A 242 -15.39 5.39 -15.85
C MET A 242 -15.31 6.79 -15.22
N MET A 243 -14.74 6.91 -14.02
CA MET A 243 -14.54 8.20 -13.35
C MET A 243 -13.53 9.06 -14.13
N CYS A 244 -12.41 8.48 -14.57
CA CYS A 244 -11.39 9.17 -15.34
C CYS A 244 -11.95 9.72 -16.65
N GLU A 245 -12.73 8.92 -17.40
CA GLU A 245 -13.38 9.38 -18.63
C GLU A 245 -14.40 10.48 -18.38
N ARG A 246 -15.15 10.40 -17.28
CA ARG A 246 -16.16 11.40 -16.92
C ARG A 246 -15.52 12.72 -16.54
N PHE A 247 -14.46 12.69 -15.73
CA PHE A 247 -13.71 13.87 -15.35
C PHE A 247 -12.99 14.50 -16.55
N ALA A 248 -12.43 13.69 -17.46
CA ALA A 248 -11.86 14.19 -18.70
C ALA A 248 -12.89 14.97 -19.56
N LYS A 249 -14.14 14.50 -19.65
CA LYS A 249 -15.23 15.23 -20.35
C LYS A 249 -15.61 16.55 -19.68
N GLN A 250 -15.38 16.68 -18.38
CA GLN A 250 -15.62 17.90 -17.60
C GLN A 250 -14.41 18.86 -17.60
N GLY A 251 -13.29 18.48 -18.23
CA GLY A 251 -12.04 19.24 -18.16
C GLY A 251 -11.35 19.16 -16.81
N ILE A 252 -11.66 18.14 -16.00
CA ILE A 252 -11.07 17.90 -14.69
C ILE A 252 -9.95 16.87 -14.85
N HIS A 253 -8.74 17.22 -14.44
CA HIS A 253 -7.62 16.29 -14.41
C HIS A 253 -7.71 15.40 -13.17
N PHE A 254 -7.74 14.08 -13.39
CA PHE A 254 -7.80 13.07 -12.34
C PHE A 254 -6.45 12.38 -12.17
N TYR A 255 -5.96 12.36 -10.93
CA TYR A 255 -4.69 11.75 -10.56
C TYR A 255 -4.82 10.79 -9.37
N ILE A 256 -4.11 9.67 -9.42
CA ILE A 256 -3.91 8.76 -8.27
C ILE A 256 -2.44 8.83 -7.86
N THR A 257 -2.19 8.98 -6.56
CA THR A 257 -0.86 9.24 -5.99
C THR A 257 -0.55 8.39 -4.77
N GLU A 258 0.74 8.26 -4.44
CA GLU A 258 1.27 7.66 -3.20
C GLU A 258 1.00 6.15 -2.99
N HIS A 259 0.32 5.45 -3.91
CA HIS A 259 -0.01 4.03 -3.70
C HIS A 259 1.18 3.06 -3.73
N MET A 260 0.97 1.87 -3.15
CA MET A 260 1.96 0.79 -3.20
C MET A 260 2.20 0.30 -4.63
N SER A 261 3.45 -0.07 -4.94
CA SER A 261 3.86 -0.53 -6.27
C SER A 261 3.07 -1.74 -6.79
N SER A 262 2.57 -2.62 -5.90
CA SER A 262 1.70 -3.75 -6.26
C SER A 262 0.44 -3.32 -7.00
N VAL A 263 -0.05 -2.11 -6.72
CA VAL A 263 -1.23 -1.56 -7.38
C VAL A 263 -0.95 -1.23 -8.85
N ASN A 264 0.27 -0.77 -9.20
CA ASN A 264 0.63 -0.51 -10.60
C ASN A 264 0.59 -1.79 -11.44
N GLU A 265 1.08 -2.90 -10.90
CA GLU A 265 1.01 -4.20 -11.56
C GLU A 265 -0.44 -4.67 -11.73
N GLN A 266 -1.26 -4.51 -10.68
CA GLN A 266 -2.69 -4.83 -10.76
C GLN A 266 -3.42 -3.95 -11.78
N MET A 267 -3.14 -2.64 -11.84
CA MET A 267 -3.72 -1.74 -12.85
C MET A 267 -3.42 -2.21 -14.27
N ARG A 268 -2.19 -2.66 -14.55
CA ARG A 268 -1.82 -3.22 -15.86
C ARG A 268 -2.56 -4.53 -16.15
N GLN A 269 -2.64 -5.44 -15.18
CA GLN A 269 -3.34 -6.72 -15.33
C GLN A 269 -4.86 -6.55 -15.48
N LEU A 270 -5.44 -5.53 -14.86
CA LEU A 270 -6.87 -5.21 -14.89
C LEU A 270 -7.28 -4.35 -16.09
N GLY A 271 -6.37 -4.01 -17.00
CA GLY A 271 -6.67 -3.28 -18.24
C GLY A 271 -6.67 -1.74 -18.12
N ILE A 272 -6.47 -1.19 -16.91
CA ILE A 272 -6.38 0.26 -16.65
C ILE A 272 -4.94 0.78 -16.64
N GLY A 273 -3.98 -0.01 -17.14
CA GLY A 273 -2.56 0.36 -17.24
C GLY A 273 -2.32 1.62 -18.09
N TRP A 274 -3.22 1.93 -19.01
CA TRP A 274 -3.17 3.16 -19.81
C TRP A 274 -3.21 4.44 -18.96
N MET A 275 -3.80 4.39 -17.76
CA MET A 275 -3.80 5.53 -16.82
C MET A 275 -2.38 5.91 -16.42
N ILE A 276 -1.51 4.91 -16.25
CA ILE A 276 -0.08 5.10 -15.96
C ILE A 276 0.62 5.70 -17.19
N GLU A 277 0.39 5.13 -18.38
CA GLU A 277 1.02 5.60 -19.62
C GLU A 277 0.65 7.06 -19.98
N LYS A 278 -0.57 7.49 -19.66
CA LYS A 278 -1.07 8.85 -19.88
C LYS A 278 -0.75 9.83 -18.76
N GLY A 279 -0.07 9.39 -17.69
CA GLY A 279 0.32 10.27 -16.57
C GLY A 279 -0.80 10.57 -15.57
N HIS A 280 -1.93 9.84 -15.57
CA HIS A 280 -2.98 9.95 -14.54
C HIS A 280 -2.57 9.29 -13.21
N VAL A 281 -1.41 8.65 -13.18
CA VAL A 281 -0.84 8.02 -11.99
C VAL A 281 0.53 8.66 -11.75
N ARG A 282 0.69 9.27 -10.58
CA ARG A 282 1.91 9.98 -10.17
C ARG A 282 2.40 9.44 -8.85
N ARG A 283 3.71 9.48 -8.60
CA ARG A 283 4.25 8.95 -7.34
C ARG A 283 3.82 9.80 -6.14
N THR A 284 3.88 11.12 -6.27
CA THR A 284 3.59 12.06 -5.19
C THR A 284 2.47 13.03 -5.55
N ILE A 285 1.82 13.58 -4.53
CA ILE A 285 0.80 14.64 -4.71
C ILE A 285 1.42 15.88 -5.39
N THR A 286 2.65 16.24 -5.03
CA THR A 286 3.36 17.39 -5.59
C THR A 286 3.63 17.21 -7.09
N ALA A 287 4.04 16.03 -7.54
CA ALA A 287 4.25 15.75 -8.96
C ALA A 287 2.96 15.90 -9.78
N ALA A 288 1.82 15.47 -9.21
CA ALA A 288 0.52 15.69 -9.85
C ALA A 288 0.18 17.19 -9.94
N LEU A 289 0.41 17.97 -8.87
CA LEU A 289 0.15 19.41 -8.86
C LEU A 289 0.97 20.15 -9.93
N HIS A 290 2.24 19.77 -10.08
CA HIS A 290 3.16 20.35 -11.06
C HIS A 290 2.70 20.13 -12.50
N ASP A 291 2.24 18.93 -12.85
CA ASP A 291 1.71 18.62 -14.19
C ASP A 291 0.60 19.56 -14.66
N SER A 292 -0.17 20.10 -13.72
CA SER A 292 -1.28 21.03 -13.99
C SER A 292 -0.90 22.50 -13.78
N GLY A 293 0.39 22.81 -13.57
CA GLY A 293 0.93 24.16 -13.41
C GLY A 293 0.72 24.77 -12.02
N TYR A 294 0.36 23.99 -10.99
CA TYR A 294 0.28 24.46 -9.61
C TYR A 294 1.67 24.36 -8.97
N LEU A 295 2.39 25.48 -8.97
CA LEU A 295 3.70 25.62 -8.32
C LEU A 295 3.57 26.25 -6.93
N GLU A 296 4.48 25.90 -6.03
CA GLU A 296 4.59 26.58 -4.74
C GLU A 296 5.06 28.04 -4.94
N PRO A 297 4.51 29.02 -4.19
CA PRO A 297 3.46 28.91 -3.19
C PRO A 297 2.05 28.78 -3.79
N TYR A 298 1.28 27.80 -3.30
CA TYR A 298 -0.09 27.54 -3.78
C TYR A 298 -1.08 28.66 -3.43
N THR A 299 -2.06 28.91 -4.31
CA THR A 299 -3.21 29.75 -3.98
C THR A 299 -4.19 28.97 -3.10
N LEU A 300 -4.49 29.49 -1.91
CA LEU A 300 -5.28 28.81 -0.89
C LEU A 300 -6.65 29.46 -0.73
N LYS A 301 -7.71 28.65 -0.68
CA LYS A 301 -9.09 29.14 -0.49
C LYS A 301 -9.23 29.90 0.83
N GLY A 302 -9.62 31.18 0.74
CA GLY A 302 -9.90 32.02 1.89
C GLY A 302 -8.67 32.47 2.69
N TYR A 303 -7.45 32.29 2.16
CA TYR A 303 -6.21 32.76 2.78
C TYR A 303 -5.47 33.71 1.84
N THR A 304 -5.37 34.98 2.24
CA THR A 304 -4.60 35.99 1.50
C THR A 304 -3.16 35.97 2.01
N VAL A 305 -2.22 35.57 1.14
CA VAL A 305 -0.78 35.54 1.46
C VAL A 305 -0.33 36.95 1.85
N GLN A 306 0.09 37.14 3.11
CA GLN A 306 0.86 38.33 3.48
C GLN A 306 2.22 38.23 2.77
N LYS A 307 2.45 39.09 1.77
CA LYS A 307 3.80 39.37 1.24
C LYS A 307 4.67 39.82 2.40
N ASN A 308 5.39 38.89 3.04
CA ASN A 308 6.65 39.08 3.80
C ASN A 308 7.01 37.85 4.66
N GLY A 309 6.91 36.66 4.10
CA GLY A 309 7.55 35.47 4.65
C GLY A 309 8.18 34.68 3.52
N HIS A 310 9.49 34.86 3.28
CA HIS A 310 10.24 33.91 2.47
C HIS A 310 10.18 32.57 3.21
N ILE A 311 9.32 31.68 2.74
CA ILE A 311 9.40 30.26 3.07
C ILE A 311 10.22 29.68 1.92
N ILE A 312 11.55 29.63 2.13
CA ILE A 312 12.41 28.77 1.32
C ILE A 312 12.30 27.42 2.01
N ASN A 313 11.32 26.61 1.57
CA ASN A 313 11.25 25.21 1.94
C ASN A 313 11.73 24.38 0.75
N ILE A 314 12.57 23.40 1.08
CA ILE A 314 13.20 22.47 0.15
C ILE A 314 12.08 21.65 -0.47
N SER A 315 11.82 21.85 -1.77
CA SER A 315 10.92 20.96 -2.49
C SER A 315 11.58 19.59 -2.60
N ALA A 316 10.92 18.54 -2.10
CA ALA A 316 11.33 17.14 -2.23
C ALA A 316 11.47 16.68 -3.71
N GLU A 317 11.16 17.57 -4.67
CA GLU A 317 11.33 17.40 -6.12
C GLU A 317 12.77 17.14 -6.55
N THR A 318 13.78 17.67 -5.83
CA THR A 318 15.18 17.55 -6.26
C THR A 318 15.79 16.16 -6.03
N GLU A 319 15.12 15.26 -5.30
CA GLU A 319 15.65 13.92 -4.97
C GLU A 319 14.98 12.75 -5.73
N ASN A 320 13.79 12.96 -6.32
CA ASN A 320 12.82 11.86 -6.46
C ASN A 320 12.49 11.38 -7.88
N THR A 321 13.15 11.90 -8.90
CA THR A 321 12.67 11.69 -10.27
C THR A 321 12.91 10.25 -10.74
N LEU A 322 14.11 9.66 -10.54
CA LEU A 322 14.40 8.29 -10.99
C LEU A 322 13.57 7.21 -10.27
N GLU A 323 13.00 7.60 -9.14
CA GLU A 323 12.12 6.77 -8.36
C GLU A 323 10.68 6.79 -8.89
N GLU A 324 10.27 7.79 -9.68
CA GLU A 324 8.92 7.84 -10.28
C GLU A 324 8.77 6.83 -11.41
N PHE A 325 9.69 6.77 -12.38
CA PHE A 325 9.65 5.74 -13.45
C PHE A 325 9.86 4.33 -12.91
N ALA A 326 10.78 4.17 -11.94
CA ALA A 326 11.00 2.89 -11.27
C ALA A 326 9.77 2.45 -10.46
N TRP A 327 9.10 3.40 -9.79
CA TRP A 327 7.86 3.12 -9.05
C TRP A 327 6.69 2.79 -10.00
N ALA A 328 6.55 3.50 -11.12
CA ALA A 328 5.46 3.32 -12.07
C ALA A 328 5.57 1.98 -12.83
N PHE A 329 6.76 1.65 -13.33
CA PHE A 329 6.96 0.53 -14.26
C PHE A 329 7.73 -0.66 -13.67
N GLY A 330 8.36 -0.53 -12.50
CA GLY A 330 9.03 -1.64 -11.81
C GLY A 330 10.19 -2.23 -12.62
N ASP A 331 10.14 -3.53 -12.90
CA ASP A 331 11.19 -4.23 -13.67
C ASP A 331 11.18 -3.86 -15.17
N GLU A 332 10.05 -3.36 -15.70
CA GLU A 332 9.90 -2.94 -17.10
C GLU A 332 10.33 -1.49 -17.36
N THR A 333 10.86 -0.78 -16.35
CA THR A 333 11.22 0.65 -16.47
C THR A 333 12.16 0.92 -17.64
N VAL A 334 13.11 0.03 -17.90
CA VAL A 334 14.11 0.22 -18.98
C VAL A 334 13.44 0.17 -20.36
N ASP A 335 12.65 -0.88 -20.63
CA ASP A 335 11.96 -1.07 -21.91
C ASP A 335 10.97 0.08 -22.19
N GLN A 336 10.29 0.58 -21.15
CA GLN A 336 9.35 1.70 -21.28
C GLN A 336 10.04 3.03 -21.55
N ILE A 337 11.17 3.30 -20.89
CA ILE A 337 12.00 4.47 -21.18
C ILE A 337 12.50 4.39 -22.62
N GLU A 338 13.00 3.23 -23.07
CA GLU A 338 13.50 3.04 -24.44
C GLU A 338 12.40 3.29 -25.48
N LYS A 339 11.23 2.68 -25.31
CA LYS A 339 10.06 2.90 -26.18
C LYS A 339 9.65 4.39 -26.23
N ARG A 340 9.76 5.12 -25.12
CA ARG A 340 9.43 6.54 -25.04
C ARG A 340 10.46 7.43 -25.70
N VAL A 341 11.75 7.12 -25.52
CA VAL A 341 12.86 7.77 -26.22
C VAL A 341 12.67 7.67 -27.73
N HIS A 342 12.29 6.49 -28.23
CA HIS A 342 12.00 6.28 -29.65
C HIS A 342 10.82 7.15 -30.12
N GLN A 343 9.72 7.21 -29.35
CA GLN A 343 8.58 8.08 -29.67
C GLN A 343 8.96 9.57 -29.72
N VAL A 344 9.81 10.02 -28.81
CA VAL A 344 10.28 11.40 -28.77
C VAL A 344 11.21 11.67 -29.96
N LEU A 345 12.17 10.80 -30.24
CA LEU A 345 13.03 10.89 -31.43
C LEU A 345 12.22 10.92 -32.75
N ASP A 346 11.20 10.08 -32.88
CA ASP A 346 10.28 10.05 -34.01
C ASP A 346 9.43 11.34 -34.10
N SER A 347 9.05 11.93 -32.97
CA SER A 347 8.29 13.19 -32.96
C SER A 347 9.15 14.39 -33.35
N ILE A 348 10.44 14.37 -32.97
CA ILE A 348 11.40 15.43 -33.26
C ILE A 348 11.82 15.40 -34.75
N HIS A 349 11.76 14.23 -35.41
CA HIS A 349 11.97 14.06 -36.86
C HIS A 349 11.11 15.01 -37.74
N CYS A 350 10.01 15.58 -37.20
CA CYS A 350 9.07 16.44 -37.93
C CYS A 350 9.20 17.96 -37.66
N MET A 351 10.16 18.42 -36.85
CA MET A 351 10.32 19.84 -36.49
C MET A 351 11.59 20.48 -37.07
N PRO A 352 11.52 21.69 -37.65
CA PRO A 352 12.65 22.30 -38.35
C PRO A 352 13.69 23.01 -37.47
N ASP A 353 13.49 23.22 -36.17
CA ASP A 353 14.42 24.03 -35.33
C ASP A 353 14.82 23.38 -34.00
N TRP A 354 16.01 22.77 -33.97
CA TRP A 354 16.61 22.15 -32.77
C TRP A 354 17.11 23.17 -31.74
N GLU A 355 17.37 24.41 -32.16
CA GLU A 355 17.82 25.50 -31.30
C GLU A 355 16.73 25.94 -30.30
N GLU A 356 15.45 25.80 -30.68
CA GLU A 356 14.30 26.16 -29.85
C GLU A 356 14.08 25.12 -28.73
N ILE A 357 14.23 23.83 -29.04
CA ILE A 357 14.15 22.72 -28.07
C ILE A 357 15.27 22.83 -27.02
N ALA A 358 16.48 23.20 -27.44
CA ALA A 358 17.61 23.37 -26.51
C ALA A 358 17.44 24.58 -25.57
N LYS A 359 16.63 25.57 -25.95
CA LYS A 359 16.31 26.75 -25.13
C LYS A 359 15.07 26.55 -24.25
N GLN A 360 14.04 25.85 -24.75
CA GLN A 360 12.78 25.61 -24.03
C GLN A 360 12.77 24.31 -23.21
N GLY A 361 13.74 23.42 -23.39
CA GLY A 361 13.84 22.13 -22.69
C GLY A 361 13.07 20.99 -23.37
N ILE A 362 13.41 19.74 -23.03
CA ILE A 362 12.71 18.53 -23.53
C ILE A 362 11.32 18.40 -22.91
N GLU A 363 11.06 19.09 -21.80
CA GLU A 363 9.75 19.19 -21.14
C GLU A 363 8.62 19.51 -22.14
N SER A 364 8.87 20.43 -23.08
CA SER A 364 7.92 20.83 -24.14
C SER A 364 7.55 19.69 -25.10
N SER A 365 8.42 18.69 -25.25
CA SER A 365 8.26 17.55 -26.16
C SER A 365 7.61 16.33 -25.48
N LEU A 366 7.52 16.32 -24.14
CA LEU A 366 7.00 15.21 -23.36
C LEU A 366 5.50 15.36 -23.08
N LYS A 367 4.67 15.00 -24.05
CA LYS A 367 3.18 15.14 -24.05
C LYS A 367 2.43 14.74 -22.77
N TYR A 368 2.98 13.89 -21.90
CA TYR A 368 2.33 13.44 -20.66
C TYR A 368 3.24 13.53 -19.43
N TRP A 369 4.44 14.12 -19.53
CA TRP A 369 5.47 14.11 -18.47
C TRP A 369 6.24 15.44 -18.45
N HIS A 370 5.51 16.56 -18.37
CA HIS A 370 6.07 17.91 -18.49
C HIS A 370 6.71 18.42 -17.18
N GLY A 371 7.10 17.51 -16.28
CA GLY A 371 7.60 17.81 -14.93
C GLY A 371 8.69 16.85 -14.47
N LEU A 372 9.56 16.43 -15.39
CA LEU A 372 10.72 15.62 -15.02
C LEU A 372 11.68 16.48 -14.21
N GLY A 373 11.83 16.18 -12.92
CA GLY A 373 12.95 16.65 -12.14
C GLY A 373 14.32 16.33 -12.78
N ALA A 374 15.30 17.15 -12.45
CA ALA A 374 16.55 17.28 -13.18
C ALA A 374 17.39 15.99 -13.34
N ILE A 375 17.19 15.00 -12.46
CA ILE A 375 17.90 13.72 -12.53
C ILE A 375 17.32 12.83 -13.65
N ASP A 376 16.00 12.81 -13.83
CA ASP A 376 15.37 12.03 -14.92
C ASP A 376 15.57 12.66 -16.26
N GLU A 377 15.58 13.99 -16.32
CA GLU A 377 15.93 14.70 -17.55
C GLU A 377 17.35 14.29 -18.00
N ASP A 378 18.34 14.17 -17.09
CA ASP A 378 19.69 13.70 -17.45
C ASP A 378 19.73 12.23 -17.92
N GLU A 379 18.98 11.32 -17.29
CA GLU A 379 18.89 9.93 -17.75
C GLU A 379 18.19 9.82 -19.11
N PHE A 380 17.11 10.58 -19.31
CA PHE A 380 16.39 10.64 -20.59
C PHE A 380 17.31 11.19 -21.70
N LEU A 381 18.02 12.29 -21.45
CA LEU A 381 19.04 12.87 -22.34
C LEU A 381 20.13 11.85 -22.68
N ARG A 382 20.62 11.09 -21.69
CA ARG A 382 21.64 10.04 -21.88
C ARG A 382 21.12 8.87 -22.72
N ARG A 383 19.88 8.45 -22.53
CA ARG A 383 19.25 7.39 -23.35
C ARG A 383 19.05 7.85 -24.78
N MET A 384 18.69 9.11 -24.99
CA MET A 384 18.67 9.69 -26.34
C MET A 384 20.05 9.62 -27.00
N GLU A 385 21.14 9.94 -26.30
CA GLU A 385 22.52 9.80 -26.84
C GLU A 385 22.80 8.36 -27.30
N ILE A 386 22.40 7.35 -26.52
CA ILE A 386 22.61 5.93 -26.84
C ILE A 386 21.87 5.51 -28.12
N HIS A 387 20.63 6.00 -28.31
CA HIS A 387 19.76 5.64 -29.43
C HIS A 387 19.87 6.58 -30.64
N MET A 388 20.81 7.54 -30.64
CA MET A 388 21.02 8.47 -31.77
C MET A 388 21.41 7.76 -33.07
N ASP A 389 22.04 6.58 -33.00
CA ASP A 389 22.47 5.82 -34.18
C ASP A 389 21.34 5.04 -34.86
N GLU A 390 20.20 4.89 -34.20
CA GLU A 390 19.02 4.18 -34.73
C GLU A 390 18.14 5.09 -35.60
N LEU A 391 18.52 6.37 -35.73
CA LEU A 391 17.85 7.35 -36.58
C LEU A 391 18.02 7.02 -38.08
N PRO A 392 16.96 7.19 -38.91
CA PRO A 392 17.02 6.92 -40.36
C PRO A 392 18.12 7.73 -41.09
N ASP A 393 18.66 7.13 -42.16
CA ASP A 393 19.81 7.57 -42.97
C ASP A 393 19.81 9.04 -43.47
N LYS A 394 18.70 9.78 -43.32
CA LYS A 394 18.62 11.22 -43.67
C LYS A 394 19.23 12.15 -42.61
N MET A 395 19.48 11.66 -41.39
CA MET A 395 20.18 12.36 -40.30
C MET A 395 21.54 11.70 -39.96
N ALA A 396 22.03 10.79 -40.82
CA ALA A 396 23.35 10.16 -40.68
C ALA A 396 24.50 11.10 -41.13
N ASP A 397 24.19 12.33 -41.52
CA ASP A 397 25.20 13.33 -41.82
C ASP A 397 25.89 13.75 -40.51
N LYS A 398 27.22 13.59 -40.47
CA LYS A 398 28.03 13.78 -39.25
C LYS A 398 27.85 15.17 -38.63
N ASP A 399 27.50 16.16 -39.45
CA ASP A 399 27.33 17.55 -39.02
C ASP A 399 26.03 17.78 -38.23
N HIS A 400 24.91 17.15 -38.63
CA HIS A 400 23.64 17.29 -37.92
C HIS A 400 23.66 16.55 -36.58
N ARG A 401 24.25 15.36 -36.52
CA ARG A 401 24.47 14.64 -35.25
C ARG A 401 25.32 15.43 -34.27
N ARG A 402 26.32 16.16 -34.76
CA ARG A 402 27.19 16.99 -33.92
C ARG A 402 26.44 18.16 -33.29
N ILE A 403 25.53 18.79 -34.05
CA ILE A 403 24.70 19.88 -33.54
C ILE A 403 23.80 19.35 -32.41
N ILE A 404 23.17 18.19 -32.59
CA ILE A 404 22.29 17.57 -31.60
C ILE A 404 23.06 17.26 -30.31
N LEU A 405 24.22 16.60 -30.40
CA LEU A 405 25.07 16.30 -29.23
C LEU A 405 25.54 17.56 -28.51
N GLY A 406 25.93 18.60 -29.25
CA GLY A 406 26.33 19.88 -28.66
C GLY A 406 25.18 20.57 -27.93
N LEU A 407 23.94 20.44 -28.40
CA LEU A 407 22.75 20.98 -27.76
C LEU A 407 22.35 20.17 -26.51
N LEU A 408 22.41 18.83 -26.56
CA LEU A 408 22.20 17.95 -25.41
C LEU A 408 23.20 18.25 -24.29
N GLU A 409 24.48 18.42 -24.64
CA GLU A 409 25.54 18.74 -23.68
C GLU A 409 25.37 20.15 -23.09
N LYS A 410 24.95 21.13 -23.89
CA LYS A 410 24.63 22.49 -23.43
C LYS A 410 23.48 22.48 -22.42
N ARG A 411 22.42 21.69 -22.65
CA ARG A 411 21.32 21.53 -21.68
C ARG A 411 21.79 20.84 -20.41
N ARG A 412 22.60 19.78 -20.51
CA ARG A 412 23.21 19.11 -19.36
C ARG A 412 24.09 20.05 -18.52
N HIS A 413 24.80 20.98 -19.17
CA HIS A 413 25.56 22.02 -18.48
C HIS A 413 24.64 22.97 -17.72
N HIS A 414 23.54 23.39 -18.33
CA HIS A 414 22.54 24.25 -17.70
C HIS A 414 21.92 23.59 -16.45
N ILE A 415 21.51 22.32 -16.56
CA ILE A 415 20.99 21.53 -15.43
C ILE A 415 22.01 21.47 -14.28
N ARG A 416 23.30 21.25 -14.59
CA ARG A 416 24.37 21.24 -13.57
C ARG A 416 24.60 22.61 -12.93
N GLU A 417 24.49 23.68 -13.69
CA GLU A 417 24.63 25.05 -13.16
C GLU A 417 23.44 25.44 -12.29
N GLU A 418 22.21 25.07 -12.67
CA GLU A 418 21.01 25.30 -11.86
C GLU A 418 21.09 24.54 -10.53
N ILE A 419 21.35 23.23 -10.56
CA ILE A 419 21.51 22.41 -9.34
C ILE A 419 22.70 22.91 -8.50
N GLY A 420 23.81 23.28 -9.14
CA GLY A 420 25.02 23.74 -8.45
C GLY A 420 24.88 25.08 -7.74
N ARG A 421 24.00 25.96 -8.22
CA ARG A 421 23.69 27.25 -7.57
C ARG A 421 22.77 27.09 -6.36
N GLU A 422 21.83 26.16 -6.43
CA GLU A 422 20.81 26.00 -5.39
C GLU A 422 21.22 24.97 -4.31
N HIS A 423 21.87 23.86 -4.69
CA HIS A 423 22.17 22.75 -3.78
C HIS A 423 23.45 21.95 -4.14
N PRO A 424 24.64 22.27 -3.58
CA PRO A 424 25.90 21.59 -3.90
C PRO A 424 25.96 20.10 -3.47
N GLU A 425 25.22 19.70 -2.42
CA GLU A 425 25.17 18.30 -1.93
C GLU A 425 24.48 17.33 -2.91
N ILE A 426 23.56 17.85 -3.73
CA ILE A 426 22.81 17.06 -4.72
C ILE A 426 23.73 16.67 -5.88
N LEU A 427 24.70 17.52 -6.22
CA LEU A 427 25.64 17.30 -7.31
C LEU A 427 26.55 16.09 -7.06
N GLU A 428 26.98 15.88 -5.80
CA GLU A 428 27.76 14.70 -5.39
C GLU A 428 26.90 13.42 -5.40
N LYS A 429 25.65 13.50 -4.94
CA LYS A 429 24.69 12.38 -5.04
C LYS A 429 24.40 12.00 -6.50
N LEU A 430 24.28 12.98 -7.39
CA LEU A 430 24.01 12.80 -8.81
C LEU A 430 25.18 12.06 -9.50
N GLN A 431 26.42 12.42 -9.17
CA GLN A 431 27.62 11.69 -9.63
C GLN A 431 27.64 10.23 -9.13
N ARG A 432 27.43 9.99 -7.83
CA ARG A 432 27.39 8.62 -7.26
C ARG A 432 26.26 7.75 -7.81
N ARG A 433 25.08 8.33 -8.08
CA ARG A 433 23.97 7.61 -8.73
C ARG A 433 24.28 7.32 -10.20
N ARG A 434 24.93 8.24 -10.92
CA ARG A 434 25.36 8.05 -12.31
C ARG A 434 26.29 6.83 -12.45
N GLU A 435 27.27 6.69 -11.56
CA GLU A 435 28.14 5.49 -11.53
C GLU A 435 27.36 4.19 -11.34
N LYS A 436 26.32 4.19 -10.50
CA LYS A 436 25.46 3.01 -10.28
C LYS A 436 24.59 2.69 -11.51
N LEU A 437 24.09 3.71 -12.21
CA LEU A 437 23.31 3.53 -13.43
C LEU A 437 24.17 3.03 -14.57
N GLU A 438 25.41 3.52 -14.68
CA GLU A 438 26.40 3.06 -15.64
C GLU A 438 26.72 1.58 -15.43
N GLN A 439 26.96 1.15 -14.18
CA GLN A 439 27.11 -0.26 -13.84
C GLN A 439 25.87 -1.12 -14.14
N ARG A 440 24.66 -0.55 -14.12
CA ARG A 440 23.43 -1.26 -14.50
C ARG A 440 23.30 -1.36 -16.02
N LEU A 441 23.60 -0.27 -16.74
CA LEU A 441 23.59 -0.23 -18.19
C LEU A 441 24.61 -1.22 -18.76
N GLU A 442 25.83 -1.28 -18.22
CA GLU A 442 26.83 -2.27 -18.61
C GLU A 442 26.36 -3.72 -18.44
N LYS A 443 25.52 -3.99 -17.43
CA LYS A 443 24.95 -5.32 -17.17
C LYS A 443 23.78 -5.66 -18.08
N GLN A 444 22.93 -4.69 -18.41
CA GLN A 444 21.70 -4.90 -19.18
C GLN A 444 21.90 -4.74 -20.69
N ASN A 445 22.66 -3.73 -21.11
CA ASN A 445 22.97 -3.42 -22.51
C ASN A 445 24.48 -3.12 -22.69
N PRO A 446 25.33 -4.16 -22.76
CA PRO A 446 26.79 -4.00 -22.84
C PRO A 446 27.27 -3.46 -24.18
N GLU A 447 26.44 -3.45 -25.23
CA GLU A 447 26.78 -2.80 -26.51
C GLU A 447 26.55 -1.30 -26.46
N GLY A 448 25.40 -0.86 -25.92
CA GLY A 448 25.10 0.56 -25.73
C GLY A 448 26.12 1.27 -24.83
N ALA A 449 26.52 0.63 -23.72
CA ALA A 449 27.53 1.18 -22.81
C ALA A 449 28.92 1.36 -23.48
N ARG A 450 29.34 0.39 -24.31
CA ARG A 450 30.62 0.47 -25.04
C ARG A 450 30.65 1.61 -26.06
N ARG A 451 29.52 1.83 -26.76
CA ARG A 451 29.39 2.94 -27.72
C ARG A 451 29.43 4.30 -27.01
N LEU A 452 28.75 4.42 -25.88
CA LEU A 452 28.75 5.63 -25.05
C LEU A 452 30.18 6.03 -24.63
N HIS A 453 30.98 5.08 -24.14
CA HIS A 453 32.37 5.36 -23.74
C HIS A 453 33.27 5.76 -24.91
N GLN A 454 33.05 5.19 -26.12
CA GLN A 454 33.78 5.61 -27.31
C GLN A 454 33.48 7.07 -27.67
N TRP A 455 32.22 7.48 -27.59
CA TRP A 455 31.83 8.87 -27.87
C TRP A 455 32.32 9.86 -26.83
N GLU A 456 32.28 9.51 -25.54
CA GLU A 456 32.83 10.37 -24.49
C GLU A 456 34.33 10.60 -24.70
N GLN A 457 35.08 9.61 -25.21
CA GLN A 457 36.50 9.75 -25.55
C GLN A 457 36.72 10.64 -26.76
N GLU A 458 35.93 10.49 -27.83
CA GLU A 458 36.01 11.33 -29.03
C GLU A 458 35.69 12.81 -28.73
N LEU A 459 34.70 13.06 -27.86
CA LEU A 459 34.32 14.40 -27.42
C LEU A 459 35.36 15.05 -26.52
N ARG A 460 36.08 14.27 -25.69
CA ARG A 460 37.17 14.78 -24.84
C ARG A 460 38.41 15.12 -25.66
N GLN A 461 38.84 14.22 -26.55
CA GLN A 461 40.02 14.45 -27.41
C GLN A 461 39.88 15.72 -28.25
N LYS A 462 38.70 15.97 -28.85
CA LYS A 462 38.50 17.17 -29.67
C LYS A 462 38.33 18.47 -28.88
N ARG A 463 37.98 18.38 -27.59
CA ARG A 463 37.93 19.55 -26.69
C ARG A 463 39.34 20.03 -26.36
N GLU A 464 40.26 19.09 -26.18
CA GLU A 464 41.69 19.34 -26.00
C GLU A 464 42.36 19.85 -27.29
N GLU A 465 41.81 19.53 -28.46
CA GLU A 465 42.26 20.07 -29.76
C GLU A 465 41.66 21.45 -30.11
N SER A 466 40.54 21.85 -29.49
CA SER A 466 39.87 23.14 -29.73
C SER A 466 40.08 24.19 -28.63
N SER A 467 40.81 23.84 -27.57
CA SER A 467 41.25 24.75 -26.48
C SER A 467 42.73 25.09 -26.66
#